data_AF-A0AAU5E1R2-F1
#
_entry.id   AF-A0AAU5E1R2-F1
#
_cell.length_a   1.000
_cell.length_b   1.000
_cell.length_c   1.000
_cell.angle_alpha   90.00
_cell.angle_beta   90.00
_cell.angle_gamma   90.00
#
_symmetry.space_group_name_H-M   'P 1'
#
loop_
_entity.id
_entity.type
_entity.pdbx_description
1 polymer ?
#
loop_
_entity_poly.entity_id
_entity_poly.type
_entity_poly.pdbx_seq_one_letter_code
_entity_poly.pdbx_strand_id
1 'polypeptide(L)'
;MTSAKSARRPHHWRRDLIELAALFTAVAVADAIANLIGHQPDGPYLLIASAVALVATATFHTWWARRHSHAPPGAGGEEAAPDAGAAASLTAEDTVLWRMRTTVRDAPGSLAALCIALARFRVDILTLQTHPLADGTVDEFLLRAPATLQAQQLSREISAAGGSSTWIERADAHDLVDTPTRVLGLATRTALDAAELPLALRQLLGRCTIHSLPAVSITGRATGESAPVEGVLEETVMRLRDPSGGVITVERPHLPFTPTEFARARALVELDARLGPRVPRSEDVLTLPEGNEITVRRADRGDLTAARAMHDRCSERTLGLRYHGPVRDADRYLDHLLSPRFGRTLAVQTASGRLVALGHLLWDGDETEVALLVEDDWQRRGIGSELLGRLVALAVEAGCESVYAVTQAHNTGMVAAMRGLELPLDYQIEEGTLVITARLESSPVRSLPPYERAEQTGR
;
A
#
# COMPACT_ATOMS: atom_id res chain seq x y z
N MET A 1 18.69 10.57 56.95
CA MET A 1 18.73 9.38 57.82
C MET A 1 17.65 8.42 57.35
N THR A 2 18.06 7.19 56.95
CA THR A 2 17.35 5.88 57.05
C THR A 2 15.89 5.76 56.56
N SER A 3 15.38 4.68 55.96
CA SER A 3 15.86 3.44 55.33
C SER A 3 14.60 2.69 54.90
N ALA A 4 14.66 2.05 53.72
CA ALA A 4 13.87 0.95 53.15
C ALA A 4 12.62 0.36 53.87
N LYS A 5 11.58 0.05 53.07
CA LYS A 5 11.25 -1.36 52.73
C LYS A 5 10.40 -1.53 51.47
N SER A 6 10.90 -2.37 50.58
CA SER A 6 10.32 -2.89 49.34
C SER A 6 9.32 -4.02 49.62
N ALA A 7 8.28 -4.12 48.80
CA ALA A 7 7.53 -5.36 48.56
C ALA A 7 7.43 -5.63 47.05
N ARG A 8 8.03 -6.74 46.63
CA ARG A 8 8.09 -7.32 45.27
C ARG A 8 6.76 -7.93 44.85
N ARG A 9 6.47 -7.90 43.54
CA ARG A 9 5.79 -8.98 42.81
C ARG A 9 6.69 -9.45 41.65
N PRO A 10 7.05 -10.74 41.55
CA PRO A 10 7.76 -11.31 40.40
C PRO A 10 6.84 -12.24 39.60
N HIS A 11 6.60 -12.01 38.29
CA HIS A 11 6.04 -13.08 37.44
C HIS A 11 6.09 -12.92 35.90
N HIS A 12 7.17 -12.42 35.31
CA HIS A 12 7.32 -12.47 33.84
C HIS A 12 8.55 -13.22 33.32
N TRP A 13 9.61 -13.39 34.11
CA TRP A 13 10.85 -13.99 33.61
C TRP A 13 10.82 -15.52 33.49
N ARG A 14 9.90 -16.20 34.18
CA ARG A 14 9.82 -17.67 34.17
C ARG A 14 9.23 -18.25 32.89
N ARG A 15 8.43 -17.50 32.13
CA ARG A 15 7.75 -18.03 30.93
C ARG A 15 8.67 -18.06 29.72
N ASP A 16 9.43 -16.99 29.52
CA ASP A 16 10.45 -16.89 28.45
C ASP A 16 11.60 -17.90 28.67
N LEU A 17 11.96 -18.16 29.93
CA LEU A 17 12.94 -19.20 30.28
C LEU A 17 12.44 -20.62 30.02
N ILE A 18 11.13 -20.87 30.15
CA ILE A 18 10.55 -22.20 29.89
C ILE A 18 10.48 -22.46 28.39
N GLU A 19 10.16 -21.45 27.57
CA GLU A 19 10.12 -21.59 26.11
C GLU A 19 11.52 -21.77 25.51
N LEU A 20 12.52 -21.01 25.99
CA LEU A 20 13.92 -21.22 25.61
C LEU A 20 14.42 -22.59 26.09
N ALA A 21 14.11 -23.00 27.33
CA ALA A 21 14.49 -24.32 27.82
C ALA A 21 13.83 -25.46 27.01
N ALA A 22 12.58 -25.30 26.59
CA ALA A 22 11.88 -26.29 25.75
C ALA A 22 12.52 -26.42 24.35
N LEU A 23 12.87 -25.29 23.72
CA LEU A 23 13.54 -25.29 22.42
C LEU A 23 14.94 -25.94 22.51
N PHE A 24 15.74 -25.57 23.52
CA PHE A 24 17.06 -26.17 23.73
C PHE A 24 16.97 -27.66 24.10
N THR A 25 15.95 -28.07 24.84
CA THR A 25 15.71 -29.49 25.17
C THR A 25 15.30 -30.27 23.93
N ALA A 26 14.45 -29.72 23.06
CA ALA A 26 14.07 -30.37 21.81
C ALA A 26 15.27 -30.55 20.86
N VAL A 27 16.12 -29.53 20.73
CA VAL A 27 17.36 -29.62 19.93
C VAL A 27 18.34 -30.61 20.55
N ALA A 28 18.52 -30.61 21.86
CA ALA A 28 19.40 -31.55 22.55
C ALA A 28 18.90 -33.00 22.47
N VAL A 29 17.58 -33.23 22.53
CA VAL A 29 16.99 -34.56 22.35
C VAL A 29 17.14 -35.03 20.91
N ALA A 30 16.94 -34.15 19.93
CA ALA A 30 17.16 -34.48 18.51
C ALA A 30 18.64 -34.81 18.23
N ASP A 31 19.57 -34.03 18.78
CA ASP A 31 21.02 -34.25 18.64
C ASP A 31 21.48 -35.51 19.39
N ALA A 32 20.91 -35.79 20.57
CA ALA A 32 21.17 -37.01 21.32
C ALA A 32 20.64 -38.26 20.59
N ILE A 33 19.45 -38.19 19.98
CA ILE A 33 18.88 -39.28 19.18
C ILE A 33 19.72 -39.49 17.91
N ALA A 34 20.15 -38.41 17.24
CA ALA A 34 21.03 -38.48 16.08
C ALA A 34 22.39 -39.11 16.42
N ASN A 35 22.98 -38.75 17.56
CA ASN A 35 24.23 -39.34 18.04
C ASN A 35 24.07 -40.78 18.54
N LEU A 36 22.95 -41.12 19.19
CA LEU A 36 22.71 -42.48 19.69
C LEU A 36 22.46 -43.48 18.56
N ILE A 37 21.73 -43.04 17.53
CA ILE A 37 21.46 -43.86 16.33
C ILE A 37 22.69 -43.89 15.42
N GLY A 38 23.39 -42.76 15.25
CA GLY A 38 24.56 -42.63 14.35
C GLY A 38 25.77 -43.52 14.68
N HIS A 39 25.89 -44.02 15.92
CA HIS A 39 26.98 -44.91 16.32
C HIS A 39 26.65 -46.41 16.22
N GLN A 40 25.44 -46.78 15.79
CA GLN A 40 25.15 -48.15 15.37
C GLN A 40 25.52 -48.35 13.89
N PRO A 41 25.98 -49.55 13.49
CA PRO A 41 26.44 -49.82 12.13
C PRO A 41 25.39 -49.50 11.04
N ASP A 42 24.09 -49.54 11.38
CA ASP A 42 22.98 -49.22 10.47
C ASP A 42 22.37 -47.82 10.68
N GLY A 43 22.89 -47.05 11.63
CA GLY A 43 22.39 -45.74 12.05
C GLY A 43 22.28 -44.67 10.96
N PRO A 44 23.34 -44.48 10.14
CA PRO A 44 23.31 -43.53 9.04
C PRO A 44 22.22 -43.89 8.01
N TYR A 45 21.99 -45.18 7.77
CA TYR A 45 20.98 -45.64 6.82
C TYR A 45 19.57 -45.42 7.35
N LEU A 46 19.32 -45.60 8.65
CA LEU A 46 18.03 -45.32 9.27
C LEU A 46 17.71 -43.81 9.28
N LEU A 47 18.70 -42.95 9.50
CA LEU A 47 18.52 -41.49 9.44
C LEU A 47 18.24 -41.02 8.01
N ILE A 48 18.96 -41.55 7.03
CA ILE A 48 18.72 -41.24 5.60
C ILE A 48 17.34 -41.76 5.16
N ALA A 49 16.97 -42.99 5.53
CA ALA A 49 15.66 -43.55 5.21
C ALA A 49 14.51 -42.75 5.83
N SER A 50 14.67 -42.29 7.08
CA SER A 50 13.68 -41.46 7.78
C SER A 50 13.55 -40.07 7.15
N ALA A 51 14.66 -39.44 6.77
CA ALA A 51 14.67 -38.17 6.07
C ALA A 51 14.01 -38.28 4.67
N VAL A 52 14.32 -39.35 3.93
CA VAL A 52 13.70 -39.63 2.63
C VAL A 52 12.20 -39.89 2.79
N ALA A 53 11.77 -40.64 3.81
CA ALA A 53 10.35 -40.88 4.09
C ALA A 53 9.60 -39.57 4.43
N LEU A 54 10.20 -38.67 5.23
CA LEU A 54 9.62 -37.37 5.54
C LEU A 54 9.50 -36.48 4.31
N VAL A 55 10.54 -36.41 3.48
CA VAL A 55 10.52 -35.64 2.22
C VAL A 55 9.50 -36.23 1.23
N ALA A 56 9.42 -37.56 1.11
CA ALA A 56 8.44 -38.24 0.27
C ALA A 56 7.00 -37.97 0.76
N THR A 57 6.77 -37.97 2.07
CA THR A 57 5.46 -37.70 2.64
C THR A 57 5.06 -36.23 2.45
N ALA A 58 5.99 -35.29 2.64
CA ALA A 58 5.75 -33.87 2.43
C ALA A 58 5.51 -33.53 0.95
N THR A 59 6.27 -34.14 0.03
CA THR A 59 6.11 -33.98 -1.42
C THR A 59 4.83 -34.64 -1.92
N PHE A 60 4.45 -35.80 -1.37
CA PHE A 60 3.16 -36.44 -1.65
C PHE A 60 1.99 -35.61 -1.14
N HIS A 61 2.05 -35.03 0.07
CA HIS A 61 1.00 -34.15 0.60
C HIS A 61 0.86 -32.86 -0.21
N THR A 62 1.96 -32.24 -0.62
CA THR A 62 1.92 -31.04 -1.46
C THR A 62 1.47 -31.34 -2.88
N TRP A 63 1.85 -32.49 -3.44
CA TRP A 63 1.36 -32.93 -4.73
C TRP A 63 -0.13 -33.31 -4.70
N TRP A 64 -0.59 -34.00 -3.65
CA TRP A 64 -1.99 -34.37 -3.45
C TRP A 64 -2.88 -33.13 -3.23
N ALA A 65 -2.41 -32.15 -2.46
CA ALA A 65 -3.08 -30.86 -2.31
C ALA A 65 -3.15 -30.06 -3.63
N ARG A 66 -2.12 -30.18 -4.48
CA ARG A 66 -2.10 -29.57 -5.83
C ARG A 66 -2.91 -30.36 -6.86
N ARG A 67 -3.09 -31.67 -6.71
CA ARG A 67 -3.87 -32.53 -7.62
C ARG A 67 -5.37 -32.55 -7.32
N HIS A 68 -5.79 -32.23 -6.08
CA HIS A 68 -7.19 -32.22 -5.67
C HIS A 68 -7.79 -30.82 -5.44
N SER A 69 -7.05 -29.76 -5.78
CA SER A 69 -7.64 -28.43 -5.94
C SER A 69 -8.16 -28.29 -7.38
N HIS A 70 -9.48 -28.50 -7.53
CA HIS A 70 -10.30 -28.37 -8.74
C HIS A 70 -10.29 -29.55 -9.74
N ALA A 71 -11.13 -30.54 -9.46
CA ALA A 71 -11.81 -31.31 -10.50
C ALA A 71 -13.34 -31.28 -10.22
N PRO A 72 -14.20 -31.00 -11.22
CA PRO A 72 -15.65 -31.07 -11.06
C PRO A 72 -16.09 -32.54 -10.92
N PRO A 73 -17.16 -32.87 -10.16
CA PRO A 73 -17.58 -34.26 -10.04
C PRO A 73 -18.18 -34.72 -11.38
N GLY A 74 -17.48 -35.66 -12.03
CA GLY A 74 -17.98 -36.42 -13.18
C GLY A 74 -18.90 -37.55 -12.75
N ALA A 75 -19.91 -37.81 -13.57
CA ALA A 75 -20.91 -38.85 -13.41
C ALA A 75 -20.32 -40.27 -13.49
N GLY A 76 -20.87 -41.19 -12.68
CA GLY A 76 -20.88 -42.64 -12.95
C GLY A 76 -20.30 -43.52 -11.84
N GLY A 77 -21.17 -44.25 -11.12
CA GLY A 77 -20.80 -45.37 -10.23
C GLY A 77 -21.80 -45.56 -9.10
N GLU A 78 -22.73 -46.51 -9.26
CA GLU A 78 -23.87 -46.81 -8.41
C GLU A 78 -23.50 -47.21 -6.97
N GLU A 79 -24.09 -46.54 -5.97
CA GLU A 79 -24.52 -47.17 -4.72
C GLU A 79 -25.60 -46.29 -4.04
N ALA A 80 -26.72 -46.93 -3.71
CA ALA A 80 -27.97 -46.28 -3.35
C ALA A 80 -27.94 -45.57 -1.97
N ALA A 81 -28.41 -44.32 -1.92
CA ALA A 81 -28.83 -43.65 -0.69
C ALA A 81 -29.99 -42.67 -0.99
N PRO A 82 -30.97 -42.52 -0.06
CA PRO A 82 -32.31 -42.05 -0.38
C PRO A 82 -32.42 -40.51 -0.47
N ASP A 83 -33.47 -40.09 -1.18
CA ASP A 83 -33.98 -38.73 -1.38
C ASP A 83 -33.59 -37.70 -0.30
N ALA A 84 -32.77 -36.73 -0.72
CA ALA A 84 -32.66 -35.42 -0.09
C ALA A 84 -32.81 -34.33 -1.16
N GLY A 85 -33.80 -34.48 -2.04
CA GLY A 85 -34.22 -33.45 -2.98
C GLY A 85 -35.31 -32.55 -2.40
N ALA A 86 -34.99 -31.71 -1.40
CA ALA A 86 -35.80 -30.55 -1.00
C ALA A 86 -35.16 -29.71 0.14
N ALA A 87 -33.98 -29.11 -0.09
CA ALA A 87 -33.44 -27.92 0.60
C ALA A 87 -31.97 -27.80 0.17
N ALA A 88 -31.43 -26.74 -0.41
CA ALA A 88 -31.78 -25.35 -0.34
C ALA A 88 -31.30 -24.67 -1.63
N SER A 89 -32.24 -24.28 -2.50
CA SER A 89 -32.05 -23.08 -3.30
C SER A 89 -32.55 -21.93 -2.45
N LEU A 90 -31.75 -21.53 -1.47
CA LEU A 90 -31.93 -20.21 -0.85
C LEU A 90 -31.43 -19.22 -1.89
N THR A 91 -32.33 -18.37 -2.37
CA THR A 91 -32.00 -17.11 -3.04
C THR A 91 -30.77 -16.52 -2.37
N ALA A 92 -29.66 -16.35 -3.08
CA ALA A 92 -28.52 -15.63 -2.54
C ALA A 92 -29.01 -14.23 -2.17
N GLU A 93 -29.26 -13.97 -0.89
CA GLU A 93 -29.64 -12.64 -0.44
C GLU A 93 -28.50 -11.71 -0.85
N ASP A 94 -28.83 -10.60 -1.50
CA ASP A 94 -27.83 -9.58 -1.83
C ASP A 94 -27.16 -9.15 -0.51
N THR A 95 -25.86 -9.39 -0.42
CA THR A 95 -25.04 -9.03 0.74
C THR A 95 -24.02 -8.00 0.34
N VAL A 96 -23.56 -7.26 1.34
CA VAL A 96 -22.67 -6.14 1.14
C VAL A 96 -21.63 -6.10 2.25
N LEU A 97 -20.44 -5.60 1.93
CA LEU A 97 -19.33 -5.51 2.88
C LEU A 97 -19.35 -4.16 3.59
N TRP A 98 -19.06 -4.19 4.90
CA TRP A 98 -18.95 -3.02 5.75
C TRP A 98 -17.69 -3.10 6.60
N ARG A 99 -17.02 -1.97 6.77
CA ARG A 99 -16.02 -1.79 7.81
C ARG A 99 -16.65 -1.05 8.96
N MET A 100 -16.53 -1.61 10.16
CA MET A 100 -17.03 -0.99 11.40
C MET A 100 -15.90 -0.90 12.41
N ARG A 101 -15.76 0.25 13.05
CA ARG A 101 -14.90 0.44 14.20
C ARG A 101 -15.74 0.94 15.36
N THR A 102 -15.58 0.39 16.55
CA THR A 102 -16.28 0.86 17.74
C THR A 102 -15.40 0.71 18.97
N THR A 103 -15.49 1.67 19.89
CA THR A 103 -14.85 1.56 21.20
C THR A 103 -15.77 0.82 22.15
N VAL A 104 -15.23 -0.10 22.94
CA VAL A 104 -15.94 -0.80 24.01
C VAL A 104 -15.12 -0.79 25.30
N ARG A 105 -15.78 -1.07 26.42
CA ARG A 105 -15.07 -1.22 27.70
C ARG A 105 -14.23 -2.49 27.66
N ASP A 106 -13.01 -2.40 28.16
CA ASP A 106 -12.14 -3.56 28.38
C ASP A 106 -12.62 -4.37 29.59
N ALA A 107 -13.67 -5.15 29.39
CA ALA A 107 -14.30 -5.99 30.40
C ALA A 107 -14.85 -7.28 29.77
N PRO A 108 -14.84 -8.41 30.50
CA PRO A 108 -15.45 -9.64 30.03
C PRO A 108 -16.90 -9.44 29.60
N GLY A 109 -17.24 -9.91 28.39
CA GLY A 109 -18.60 -9.84 27.84
C GLY A 109 -18.92 -8.62 26.98
N SER A 110 -18.08 -7.56 26.97
CA SER A 110 -18.31 -6.39 26.12
C SER A 110 -18.38 -6.75 24.62
N LEU A 111 -17.37 -7.46 24.12
CA LEU A 111 -17.36 -7.94 22.73
C LEU A 111 -18.50 -8.94 22.47
N ALA A 112 -18.85 -9.77 23.45
CA ALA A 112 -19.96 -10.72 23.30
C ALA A 112 -21.31 -10.00 23.09
N ALA A 113 -21.54 -8.89 23.80
CA ALA A 113 -22.73 -8.07 23.60
C ALA A 113 -22.81 -7.50 22.17
N LEU A 114 -21.68 -7.06 21.61
CA LEU A 114 -21.61 -6.62 20.20
C LEU A 114 -21.92 -7.77 19.24
N CYS A 115 -21.29 -8.93 19.41
CA CYS A 115 -21.53 -10.09 18.54
C CYS A 115 -23.00 -10.54 18.58
N ILE A 116 -23.64 -10.49 19.76
CA ILE A 116 -25.08 -10.79 19.90
C ILE A 116 -25.93 -9.76 19.14
N ALA A 117 -25.59 -8.48 19.20
CA ALA A 117 -26.30 -7.43 18.47
C ALA A 117 -26.17 -7.62 16.95
N LEU A 118 -24.96 -7.91 16.45
CA LEU A 118 -24.70 -8.21 15.04
C LEU A 118 -25.48 -9.45 14.55
N ALA A 119 -25.51 -10.51 15.35
CA ALA A 119 -26.20 -11.75 15.02
C ALA A 119 -27.72 -11.55 14.81
N ARG A 120 -28.36 -10.62 15.55
CA ARG A 120 -29.79 -10.30 15.36
C ARG A 120 -30.11 -9.77 13.97
N PHE A 121 -29.14 -9.15 13.29
CA PHE A 121 -29.28 -8.64 11.93
C PHE A 121 -28.75 -9.59 10.86
N ARG A 122 -28.39 -10.83 11.23
CA ARG A 122 -27.73 -11.80 10.34
C ARG A 122 -26.45 -11.23 9.72
N VAL A 123 -25.72 -10.42 10.49
CA VAL A 123 -24.42 -9.89 10.08
C VAL A 123 -23.35 -10.92 10.41
N ASP A 124 -22.56 -11.28 9.42
CA ASP A 124 -21.41 -12.17 9.55
C ASP A 124 -20.13 -11.36 9.78
N ILE A 125 -19.26 -11.85 10.68
CA ILE A 125 -17.99 -11.20 11.02
C ILE A 125 -16.88 -11.93 10.27
N LEU A 126 -16.34 -11.28 9.25
CA LEU A 126 -15.28 -11.84 8.41
C LEU A 126 -13.91 -11.71 9.07
N THR A 127 -13.65 -10.56 9.70
CA THR A 127 -12.42 -10.31 10.46
C THR A 127 -12.73 -9.45 11.69
N LEU A 128 -11.92 -9.62 12.73
CA LEU A 128 -11.95 -8.83 13.96
C LEU A 128 -10.52 -8.51 14.38
N GLN A 129 -10.27 -7.24 14.68
CA GLN A 129 -9.04 -6.75 15.29
C GLN A 129 -9.36 -5.91 16.51
N THR A 130 -8.70 -6.22 17.62
CA THR A 130 -8.86 -5.46 18.87
C THR A 130 -7.60 -4.65 19.12
N HIS A 131 -7.79 -3.36 19.36
CA HIS A 131 -6.73 -2.39 19.66
C HIS A 131 -6.91 -1.88 21.10
N PRO A 132 -6.03 -2.26 22.04
CA PRO A 132 -6.11 -1.79 23.41
C PRO A 132 -5.83 -0.28 23.51
N LEU A 133 -6.64 0.43 24.29
CA LEU A 133 -6.46 1.83 24.67
C LEU A 133 -6.25 1.95 26.18
N ALA A 134 -5.93 3.15 26.66
CA ALA A 134 -5.88 3.43 28.10
C ALA A 134 -7.27 3.25 28.75
N ASP A 135 -8.32 3.73 28.08
CA ASP A 135 -9.71 3.67 28.53
C ASP A 135 -10.57 2.82 27.58
N GLY A 136 -10.37 1.51 27.61
CA GLY A 136 -11.13 0.53 26.84
C GLY A 136 -10.38 -0.08 25.66
N THR A 137 -11.13 -0.58 24.68
CA THR A 137 -10.60 -1.24 23.48
C THR A 137 -11.34 -0.74 22.25
N VAL A 138 -10.61 -0.55 21.16
CA VAL A 138 -11.19 -0.26 19.84
C VAL A 138 -11.24 -1.57 19.06
N ASP A 139 -12.44 -2.05 18.78
CA ASP A 139 -12.66 -3.22 17.95
C ASP A 139 -12.97 -2.77 16.52
N GLU A 140 -12.18 -3.29 15.57
CA GLU A 140 -12.36 -3.11 14.13
C GLU A 140 -12.85 -4.42 13.51
N PHE A 141 -13.96 -4.33 12.79
CA PHE A 141 -14.67 -5.44 12.18
C PHE A 141 -14.75 -5.25 10.67
N LEU A 142 -14.53 -6.33 9.92
CA LEU A 142 -15.04 -6.47 8.57
C LEU A 142 -16.28 -7.34 8.60
N LEU A 143 -17.39 -6.79 8.10
CA LEU A 143 -18.71 -7.37 8.23
C LEU A 143 -19.30 -7.67 6.86
N ARG A 144 -20.01 -8.79 6.74
CA ARG A 144 -20.93 -9.07 5.64
C ARG A 144 -22.35 -8.97 6.17
N ALA A 145 -23.11 -8.02 5.65
CA ALA A 145 -24.48 -7.76 6.10
C ALA A 145 -25.47 -7.86 4.92
N PRO A 146 -26.75 -8.12 5.17
CA PRO A 146 -27.80 -8.00 4.16
C PRO A 146 -27.82 -6.60 3.52
N ALA A 147 -28.01 -6.50 2.21
CA ALA A 147 -28.00 -5.23 1.46
C ALA A 147 -29.05 -4.23 1.93
N THR A 148 -30.16 -4.72 2.50
CA THR A 148 -31.25 -3.90 3.03
C THR A 148 -30.93 -3.27 4.39
N LEU A 149 -29.88 -3.70 5.09
CA LEU A 149 -29.52 -3.17 6.41
C LEU A 149 -28.86 -1.79 6.29
N GLN A 150 -29.44 -0.80 6.97
CA GLN A 150 -28.93 0.57 6.95
C GLN A 150 -27.86 0.81 8.04
N ALA A 151 -26.83 1.61 7.71
CA ALA A 151 -25.76 2.00 8.64
C ALA A 151 -26.28 2.53 9.97
N GLN A 152 -27.30 3.40 9.91
CA GLN A 152 -27.86 4.07 11.08
C GLN A 152 -28.59 3.09 12.02
N GLN A 153 -29.19 2.04 11.46
CA GLN A 153 -29.80 0.98 12.27
C GLN A 153 -28.73 0.17 12.98
N LEU A 154 -27.69 -0.24 12.26
CA LEU A 154 -26.55 -0.95 12.82
C LEU A 154 -25.85 -0.14 13.93
N SER A 155 -25.57 1.14 13.67
CA SER A 155 -24.94 2.06 14.63
C SER A 155 -25.74 2.17 15.94
N ARG A 156 -27.07 2.35 15.87
CA ARG A 156 -27.92 2.41 17.06
C ARG A 156 -27.85 1.15 17.92
N GLU A 157 -27.82 -0.01 17.28
CA GLU A 157 -27.80 -1.31 17.96
C GLU A 157 -26.45 -1.59 18.61
N ILE A 158 -25.36 -1.24 17.92
CA ILE A 158 -24.01 -1.29 18.47
C ILE A 158 -23.87 -0.35 19.67
N SER A 159 -24.43 0.86 19.60
CA SER A 159 -24.48 1.77 20.74
C SER A 159 -25.29 1.20 21.92
N ALA A 160 -26.43 0.57 21.65
CA ALA A 160 -27.25 -0.08 22.70
C ALA A 160 -26.51 -1.27 23.34
N ALA A 161 -25.65 -1.95 22.58
CA ALA A 161 -24.80 -3.05 23.04
C ALA A 161 -23.54 -2.59 23.80
N GLY A 162 -23.35 -1.27 23.99
CA GLY A 162 -22.25 -0.69 24.76
C GLY A 162 -21.09 -0.17 23.92
N GLY A 163 -21.21 -0.16 22.59
CA GLY A 163 -20.27 0.51 21.70
C GLY A 163 -20.37 2.03 21.80
N SER A 164 -19.24 2.72 21.72
CA SER A 164 -19.15 4.17 21.60
C SER A 164 -18.22 4.56 20.46
N SER A 165 -18.31 5.81 19.99
CA SER A 165 -17.49 6.32 18.88
C SER A 165 -17.54 5.41 17.65
N THR A 166 -18.71 4.84 17.37
CA THR A 166 -18.90 3.87 16.31
C THR A 166 -18.82 4.54 14.95
N TRP A 167 -17.91 4.06 14.11
CA TRP A 167 -17.73 4.50 12.75
C TRP A 167 -17.97 3.33 11.80
N ILE A 168 -18.74 3.56 10.73
CA ILE A 168 -19.20 2.53 9.81
C ILE A 168 -19.12 3.06 8.39
N GLU A 169 -18.51 2.31 7.48
CA GLU A 169 -18.50 2.62 6.05
C GLU A 169 -18.60 1.35 5.18
N ARG A 170 -18.74 1.55 3.87
CA ARG A 170 -18.71 0.46 2.88
C ARG A 170 -17.27 -0.04 2.73
N ALA A 171 -17.11 -1.35 2.71
CA ALA A 171 -15.84 -2.02 2.43
C ALA A 171 -15.87 -2.65 1.03
N ASP A 172 -14.69 -2.94 0.50
CA ASP A 172 -14.52 -3.59 -0.80
C ASP A 172 -13.79 -4.93 -0.68
N ALA A 173 -13.59 -5.62 -1.82
CA ALA A 173 -12.98 -6.95 -1.84
C ALA A 173 -11.52 -6.97 -1.35
N HIS A 174 -10.78 -5.86 -1.44
CA HIS A 174 -9.40 -5.75 -0.95
C HIS A 174 -9.32 -5.74 0.58
N ASP A 175 -10.38 -5.33 1.27
CA ASP A 175 -10.44 -5.38 2.73
C ASP A 175 -10.50 -6.80 3.28
N LEU A 176 -10.83 -7.80 2.44
CA LEU A 176 -10.82 -9.22 2.80
C LEU A 176 -9.41 -9.76 3.03
N VAL A 177 -8.38 -9.09 2.52
CA VAL A 177 -6.99 -9.48 2.75
C VAL A 177 -6.64 -9.20 4.21
N ASP A 178 -6.13 -10.21 4.90
CA ASP A 178 -5.73 -10.05 6.29
C ASP A 178 -4.61 -9.00 6.43
N THR A 179 -4.61 -8.32 7.57
CA THR A 179 -3.68 -7.22 7.83
C THR A 179 -2.20 -7.63 7.75
N PRO A 180 -1.73 -8.73 8.36
CA PRO A 180 -0.35 -9.18 8.19
C PRO A 180 0.07 -9.30 6.72
N THR A 181 -0.73 -9.98 5.90
CA THR A 181 -0.47 -10.12 4.46
C THR A 181 -0.43 -8.77 3.76
N ARG A 182 -1.38 -7.88 4.06
CA ARG A 182 -1.43 -6.51 3.51
C ARG A 182 -0.17 -5.71 3.88
N VAL A 183 0.24 -5.74 5.15
CA VAL A 183 1.43 -5.03 5.63
C VAL A 183 2.70 -5.53 4.95
N LEU A 184 2.87 -6.84 4.75
CA LEU A 184 4.01 -7.40 4.02
C LEU A 184 4.03 -6.98 2.54
N GLY A 185 2.85 -6.90 1.90
CA GLY A 185 2.71 -6.38 0.55
C GLY A 185 3.14 -4.90 0.45
N LEU A 186 2.66 -4.07 1.39
CA LEU A 186 3.04 -2.65 1.49
C LEU A 186 4.53 -2.47 1.74
N ALA A 187 5.11 -3.26 2.64
CA ALA A 187 6.55 -3.27 2.91
C ALA A 187 7.36 -3.64 1.66
N THR A 188 6.90 -4.62 0.88
CA THR A 188 7.56 -5.03 -0.37
C THR A 188 7.51 -3.92 -1.42
N ARG A 189 6.34 -3.31 -1.64
CA ARG A 189 6.19 -2.16 -2.57
C ARG A 189 7.11 -1.01 -2.18
N THR A 190 7.08 -0.66 -0.90
CA THR A 190 7.96 0.35 -0.32
C THR A 190 9.41 -0.05 -0.58
N ALA A 191 9.82 -1.29 -0.32
CA ALA A 191 11.21 -1.71 -0.53
C ALA A 191 11.71 -1.56 -1.99
N LEU A 192 10.83 -1.66 -2.98
CA LEU A 192 11.17 -1.53 -4.40
C LEU A 192 11.23 -0.08 -4.90
N ASP A 193 10.38 0.82 -4.39
CA ASP A 193 10.33 2.22 -4.79
C ASP A 193 10.10 3.12 -3.57
N ALA A 194 11.01 4.07 -3.31
CA ALA A 194 10.87 5.02 -2.21
C ALA A 194 9.63 5.94 -2.36
N ALA A 195 9.11 6.09 -3.59
CA ALA A 195 7.91 6.87 -3.86
C ALA A 195 6.61 6.22 -3.36
N GLU A 196 6.67 4.94 -2.97
CA GLU A 196 5.52 4.21 -2.44
C GLU A 196 5.22 4.52 -0.97
N LEU A 197 6.14 5.14 -0.20
CA LEU A 197 5.91 5.34 1.24
C LEU A 197 4.61 6.12 1.56
N PRO A 198 4.31 7.28 0.93
CA PRO A 198 3.06 7.99 1.20
C PRO A 198 1.83 7.15 0.84
N LEU A 199 1.86 6.46 -0.31
CA LEU A 199 0.77 5.60 -0.76
C LEU A 199 0.56 4.42 0.19
N ALA A 200 1.64 3.82 0.66
CA ALA A 200 1.62 2.70 1.59
C ALA A 200 1.11 3.13 2.98
N LEU A 201 1.45 4.33 3.46
CA LEU A 201 0.88 4.88 4.68
C LEU A 201 -0.63 5.12 4.55
N ARG A 202 -1.09 5.65 3.42
CA ARG A 202 -2.53 5.83 3.13
C ARG A 202 -3.26 4.48 3.11
N GLN A 203 -2.71 3.49 2.40
CA GLN A 203 -3.31 2.14 2.37
C GLN A 203 -3.28 1.44 3.73
N LEU A 204 -2.26 1.70 4.56
CA LEU A 204 -2.14 1.13 5.91
C LEU A 204 -3.15 1.73 6.90
N LEU A 205 -3.39 3.04 6.80
CA LEU A 205 -4.16 3.82 7.77
C LEU A 205 -5.60 4.12 7.31
N GLY A 206 -5.92 3.81 6.05
CA GLY A 206 -7.21 4.09 5.43
C GLY A 206 -7.32 5.53 4.93
N ARG A 207 -8.52 6.11 4.98
CA ARG A 207 -8.76 7.49 4.54
C ARG A 207 -8.04 8.46 5.49
N CYS A 208 -6.93 9.04 5.03
CA CYS A 208 -6.15 10.06 5.72
C CYS A 208 -5.44 10.95 4.72
N THR A 209 -5.13 12.17 5.14
CA THR A 209 -4.29 13.12 4.40
C THR A 209 -2.86 13.00 4.90
N ILE A 210 -1.90 13.03 3.98
CA ILE A 210 -0.47 12.96 4.30
C ILE A 210 0.19 14.25 3.84
N HIS A 211 0.78 14.97 4.80
CA HIS A 211 1.56 16.18 4.55
C HIS A 211 3.03 15.89 4.81
N SER A 212 3.87 16.17 3.81
CA SER A 212 5.33 16.02 3.93
C SER A 212 5.99 17.39 3.99
N LEU A 213 6.58 17.72 5.15
CA LEU A 213 7.33 18.96 5.34
C LEU A 213 8.84 18.66 5.29
N PRO A 214 9.58 19.23 4.33
CA PRO A 214 11.02 18.96 4.20
C PRO A 214 11.84 19.60 5.33
N ALA A 215 13.02 19.04 5.61
CA ALA A 215 13.97 19.58 6.60
C ALA A 215 14.46 20.99 6.25
N VAL A 216 14.50 21.27 4.95
CA VAL A 216 15.02 22.51 4.37
C VAL A 216 13.97 23.03 3.41
N SER A 217 13.63 24.31 3.53
CA SER A 217 12.76 25.02 2.59
C SER A 217 13.37 25.09 1.20
N ILE A 218 12.55 25.43 0.20
CA ILE A 218 12.99 25.70 -1.18
C ILE A 218 14.12 26.75 -1.23
N THR A 219 14.20 27.65 -0.23
CA THR A 219 15.25 28.68 -0.14
C THR A 219 16.56 28.19 0.49
N GLY A 220 16.66 26.92 0.87
CA GLY A 220 17.84 26.36 1.53
C GLY A 220 17.91 26.63 3.04
N ARG A 221 16.89 27.27 3.62
CA ARG A 221 16.80 27.51 5.07
C ARG A 221 16.16 26.33 5.77
N ALA A 222 16.73 25.91 6.91
CA ALA A 222 16.11 24.92 7.77
C ALA A 222 14.69 25.35 8.15
N THR A 223 13.74 24.42 8.05
CA THR A 223 12.34 24.69 8.42
C THR A 223 12.14 24.74 9.94
N GLY A 224 13.08 24.18 10.71
CA GLY A 224 13.05 24.18 12.18
C GLY A 224 12.05 23.20 12.79
N GLU A 225 11.24 22.54 11.97
CA GLU A 225 10.31 21.50 12.39
C GLU A 225 10.94 20.11 12.21
N SER A 226 11.13 19.40 13.32
CA SER A 226 11.47 17.98 13.32
C SER A 226 10.55 17.28 14.30
N ALA A 227 9.96 16.16 13.89
CA ALA A 227 9.33 15.25 14.81
C ALA A 227 10.40 14.62 15.72
N PRO A 228 10.07 14.33 17.00
CA PRO A 228 10.92 13.52 17.86
C PRO A 228 11.14 12.12 17.24
N VAL A 229 12.22 11.44 17.65
CA VAL A 229 12.58 10.12 17.11
C VAL A 229 11.44 9.10 17.29
N GLU A 230 10.75 9.18 18.42
CA GLU A 230 9.64 8.28 18.74
C GLU A 230 8.36 8.58 17.94
N GLY A 231 8.28 9.75 17.31
CA GLY A 231 7.10 10.36 16.71
C GLY A 231 6.14 10.96 17.75
N VAL A 232 5.05 11.55 17.28
CA VAL A 232 3.98 12.12 18.12
C VAL A 232 2.63 11.58 17.65
N LEU A 233 1.75 11.27 18.59
CA LEU A 233 0.38 10.83 18.35
C LEU A 233 -0.56 11.71 19.18
N GLU A 234 -1.42 12.47 18.49
CA GLU A 234 -2.40 13.40 19.06
C GLU A 234 -3.76 13.11 18.43
N GLU A 235 -4.50 12.16 19.02
CA GLU A 235 -5.83 11.72 18.55
C GLU A 235 -5.90 11.52 17.03
N THR A 236 -6.39 12.51 16.28
CA THR A 236 -6.59 12.49 14.83
C THR A 236 -5.36 12.81 13.99
N VAL A 237 -4.24 13.17 14.63
CA VAL A 237 -2.98 13.57 13.99
C VAL A 237 -1.84 12.70 14.49
N MET A 238 -1.01 12.19 13.58
CA MET A 238 0.29 11.62 13.93
C MET A 238 1.41 12.29 13.16
N ARG A 239 2.55 12.49 13.83
CA ARG A 239 3.76 13.07 13.24
C ARG A 239 4.90 12.06 13.32
N LEU A 240 5.45 11.72 12.17
CA LEU A 240 6.54 10.78 11.99
C LEU A 240 7.76 11.52 11.44
N ARG A 241 8.95 11.04 11.77
CA ARG A 241 10.19 11.60 11.24
C ARG A 241 10.37 11.13 9.80
N ASP A 242 10.50 12.07 8.86
CA ASP A 242 10.85 11.72 7.50
C ASP A 242 12.32 11.23 7.45
N PRO A 243 12.62 10.13 6.75
CA PRO A 243 13.99 9.62 6.64
C PRO A 243 14.99 10.59 6.01
N SER A 244 14.51 11.59 5.28
CA SER A 244 15.28 12.68 4.66
C SER A 244 15.47 13.87 5.60
N GLY A 245 15.05 13.77 6.87
CA GLY A 245 15.22 14.76 7.93
C GLY A 245 14.04 15.70 8.17
N GLY A 246 12.96 15.57 7.39
CA GLY A 246 11.72 16.35 7.53
C GLY A 246 10.70 15.72 8.49
N VAL A 247 9.43 16.10 8.31
CA VAL A 247 8.28 15.60 9.08
C VAL A 247 7.20 15.10 8.12
N ILE A 248 6.70 13.89 8.40
CA ILE A 248 5.48 13.36 7.78
C ILE A 248 4.36 13.53 8.79
N THR A 249 3.35 14.32 8.46
CA THR A 249 2.13 14.48 9.26
C THR A 249 1.01 13.71 8.57
N VAL A 250 0.37 12.82 9.31
CA VAL A 250 -0.83 12.10 8.84
C VAL A 250 -2.01 12.56 9.67
N GLU A 251 -3.08 12.98 9.00
CA GLU A 251 -4.28 13.52 9.62
C GLU A 251 -5.52 12.81 9.08
N ARG A 252 -6.53 12.63 9.93
CA ARG A 252 -7.88 12.24 9.48
C ARG A 252 -8.97 12.96 10.29
N PRO A 253 -10.08 13.38 9.67
CA PRO A 253 -10.94 14.41 10.25
C PRO A 253 -11.72 14.01 11.52
N HIS A 254 -12.09 12.73 11.68
CA HIS A 254 -13.08 12.35 12.73
C HIS A 254 -12.76 11.08 13.51
N LEU A 255 -11.70 10.34 13.13
CA LEU A 255 -11.38 9.07 13.77
C LEU A 255 -10.02 9.17 14.46
N PRO A 256 -9.92 9.03 15.79
CA PRO A 256 -8.62 9.02 16.46
C PRO A 256 -7.78 7.81 16.05
N PHE A 257 -6.49 8.01 15.82
CA PHE A 257 -5.51 6.95 15.61
C PHE A 257 -5.25 6.17 16.90
N THR A 258 -5.18 4.86 16.77
CA THR A 258 -4.79 3.96 17.86
C THR A 258 -3.28 3.88 18.00
N PRO A 259 -2.75 3.54 19.20
CA PRO A 259 -1.33 3.28 19.38
C PRO A 259 -0.79 2.19 18.45
N THR A 260 -1.62 1.19 18.09
CA THR A 260 -1.26 0.14 17.13
C THR A 260 -1.11 0.68 15.71
N GLU A 261 -2.01 1.55 15.25
CA GLU A 261 -1.89 2.24 13.95
C GLU A 261 -0.60 3.05 13.88
N PHE A 262 -0.32 3.84 14.93
CA PHE A 262 0.91 4.62 15.03
C PHE A 262 2.16 3.74 15.00
N ALA A 263 2.18 2.63 15.76
CA ALA A 263 3.30 1.71 15.78
C ALA A 263 3.57 1.08 14.41
N ARG A 264 2.52 0.68 13.67
CA ARG A 264 2.64 0.13 12.30
C ARG A 264 3.18 1.18 11.32
N ALA A 265 2.63 2.39 11.36
CA ALA A 265 3.08 3.48 10.50
C ALA A 265 4.56 3.83 10.75
N ARG A 266 4.96 3.94 12.04
CA ARG A 266 6.34 4.17 12.43
C ARG A 266 7.27 3.05 11.95
N ALA A 267 6.88 1.78 12.09
CA ALA A 267 7.67 0.65 11.62
C ALA A 267 7.87 0.67 10.10
N LEU A 268 6.85 1.07 9.33
CA LEU A 268 6.97 1.22 7.87
C LEU A 268 7.92 2.35 7.48
N VAL A 269 7.84 3.50 8.17
CA VAL A 269 8.76 4.63 7.97
C VAL A 269 10.19 4.26 8.36
N GLU A 270 10.39 3.50 9.45
CA GLU A 270 11.69 3.01 9.88
C GLU A 270 12.29 2.03 8.85
N LEU A 271 11.47 1.14 8.29
CA LEU A 271 11.88 0.26 7.21
C LEU A 271 12.37 1.05 6.00
N ASP A 272 11.59 2.04 5.54
CA ASP A 272 11.97 2.94 4.44
C ASP A 272 13.29 3.66 4.73
N ALA A 273 13.47 4.14 5.97
CA ALA A 273 14.71 4.79 6.40
C ALA A 273 15.93 3.87 6.35
N ARG A 274 15.76 2.58 6.71
CA ARG A 274 16.85 1.60 6.67
C ARG A 274 17.23 1.20 5.26
N LEU A 275 16.27 1.17 4.33
CA LEU A 275 16.51 0.85 2.93
C LEU A 275 17.15 2.01 2.16
N GLY A 276 16.93 3.26 2.60
CA GLY A 276 17.49 4.45 1.96
C GLY A 276 16.83 4.78 0.61
N PRO A 277 17.36 5.75 -0.16
CA PRO A 277 16.80 6.13 -1.46
C PRO A 277 16.91 4.99 -2.47
N ARG A 278 15.78 4.64 -3.12
CA ARG A 278 15.74 3.67 -4.22
C ARG A 278 14.68 4.04 -5.25
N VAL A 279 14.99 3.77 -6.51
CA VAL A 279 14.09 3.98 -7.64
C VAL A 279 14.21 2.78 -8.59
N PRO A 280 13.09 2.28 -9.17
CA PRO A 280 13.14 1.19 -10.13
C PRO A 280 14.03 1.51 -11.33
N ARG A 281 14.84 0.52 -11.76
CA ARG A 281 15.84 0.67 -12.83
C ARG A 281 15.34 0.24 -14.21
N SER A 282 14.03 0.10 -14.41
CA SER A 282 13.47 -0.25 -15.71
C SER A 282 13.71 0.88 -16.71
N GLU A 283 14.18 0.51 -17.90
CA GLU A 283 14.39 1.41 -19.03
C GLU A 283 13.66 0.85 -20.24
N ASP A 284 12.87 1.68 -20.91
CA ASP A 284 12.15 1.30 -22.12
C ASP A 284 12.67 2.14 -23.29
N VAL A 285 13.18 1.46 -24.32
CA VAL A 285 13.66 2.10 -25.55
C VAL A 285 12.51 2.17 -26.55
N LEU A 286 12.27 3.36 -27.08
CA LEU A 286 11.21 3.66 -28.03
C LEU A 286 11.80 4.30 -29.28
N THR A 287 11.35 3.84 -30.44
CA THR A 287 11.66 4.48 -31.72
C THR A 287 10.57 5.50 -32.03
N LEU A 288 10.93 6.77 -32.08
CA LEU A 288 10.01 7.83 -32.51
C LEU A 288 9.66 7.67 -34.00
N PRO A 289 8.49 8.17 -34.46
CA PRO A 289 8.12 8.13 -35.89
C PRO A 289 9.17 8.73 -36.83
N GLU A 290 9.98 9.67 -36.32
CA GLU A 290 11.06 10.34 -37.03
C GLU A 290 12.40 9.56 -37.02
N GLY A 291 12.41 8.33 -36.50
CA GLY A 291 13.56 7.40 -36.51
C GLY A 291 14.57 7.57 -35.37
N ASN A 292 14.39 8.54 -34.48
CA ASN A 292 15.26 8.71 -33.31
C ASN A 292 14.85 7.77 -32.17
N GLU A 293 15.81 7.03 -31.62
CA GLU A 293 15.61 6.25 -30.41
C GLU A 293 15.65 7.16 -29.17
N ILE A 294 14.67 6.96 -28.29
CA ILE A 294 14.63 7.56 -26.97
C ILE A 294 14.52 6.47 -25.91
N THR A 295 15.06 6.73 -24.73
CA THR A 295 14.92 5.86 -23.56
C THR A 295 14.07 6.57 -22.52
N VAL A 296 13.00 5.90 -22.06
CA VAL A 296 12.18 6.36 -20.93
C VAL A 296 12.56 5.58 -19.69
N ARG A 297 12.86 6.27 -18.60
CA ARG A 297 13.21 5.65 -17.31
C ARG A 297 12.69 6.47 -16.13
N ARG A 298 12.67 5.86 -14.93
CA ARG A 298 12.44 6.60 -13.70
C ARG A 298 13.62 7.55 -13.43
N ALA A 299 13.32 8.71 -12.87
CA ALA A 299 14.31 9.72 -12.50
C ALA A 299 14.20 10.09 -11.02
N ASP A 300 15.33 10.51 -10.46
CA ASP A 300 15.47 10.84 -9.04
C ASP A 300 16.37 12.08 -8.83
N ARG A 301 16.69 12.39 -7.57
CA ARG A 301 17.55 13.53 -7.23
C ARG A 301 18.96 13.46 -7.83
N GLY A 302 19.46 12.29 -8.23
CA GLY A 302 20.71 12.13 -8.95
C GLY A 302 20.67 12.78 -10.35
N ASP A 303 19.48 12.92 -10.93
CA ASP A 303 19.27 13.55 -12.24
C ASP A 303 19.19 15.09 -12.18
N LEU A 304 19.31 15.70 -11.00
CA LEU A 304 19.11 17.14 -10.81
C LEU A 304 19.99 17.99 -11.74
N THR A 305 21.25 17.61 -11.91
CA THR A 305 22.17 18.33 -12.81
C THR A 305 21.74 18.23 -14.27
N ALA A 306 21.30 17.05 -14.73
CA ALA A 306 20.84 16.83 -16.09
C ALA A 306 19.49 17.53 -16.35
N ALA A 307 18.59 17.53 -15.37
CA ALA A 307 17.32 18.24 -15.41
C ALA A 307 17.51 19.76 -15.52
N ARG A 308 18.43 20.34 -14.74
CA ARG A 308 18.81 21.76 -14.86
C ARG A 308 19.38 22.09 -16.23
N ALA A 309 20.29 21.27 -16.73
CA ALA A 309 20.83 21.47 -18.08
C ALA A 309 19.74 21.40 -19.16
N MET A 310 18.68 20.58 -18.98
CA MET A 310 17.52 20.57 -19.87
C MET A 310 16.69 21.86 -19.75
N HIS A 311 16.43 22.32 -18.53
CA HIS A 311 15.75 23.60 -18.28
C HIS A 311 16.45 24.77 -18.98
N ASP A 312 17.77 24.86 -18.87
CA ASP A 312 18.57 25.94 -19.47
C ASP A 312 18.42 26.00 -21.01
N ARG A 313 18.05 24.89 -21.65
CA ARG A 313 17.80 24.81 -23.10
C ARG A 313 16.36 25.09 -23.49
N CYS A 314 15.41 25.03 -22.54
CA CYS A 314 14.01 25.29 -22.81
C CYS A 314 13.77 26.79 -23.00
N SER A 315 12.87 27.15 -23.92
CA SER A 315 12.48 28.55 -24.07
C SER A 315 11.68 29.06 -22.86
N GLU A 316 11.69 30.38 -22.64
CA GLU A 316 10.85 31.02 -21.61
C GLU A 316 9.36 30.68 -21.78
N ARG A 317 8.90 30.53 -23.03
CA ARG A 317 7.53 30.10 -23.35
C ARG A 317 7.26 28.69 -22.85
N THR A 318 8.16 27.75 -23.14
CA THR A 318 8.02 26.34 -22.72
C THR A 318 8.03 26.23 -21.20
N LEU A 319 8.91 26.96 -20.51
CA LEU A 319 8.95 27.01 -19.05
C LEU A 319 7.71 27.71 -18.46
N GLY A 320 7.23 28.79 -19.07
CA GLY A 320 6.03 29.51 -18.62
C GLY A 320 4.73 28.71 -18.75
N LEU A 321 4.66 27.74 -19.67
CA LEU A 321 3.54 26.80 -19.76
C LEU A 321 3.59 25.69 -18.70
N ARG A 322 4.79 25.37 -18.19
CA ARG A 322 5.04 24.35 -17.16
C ARG A 322 4.93 24.90 -15.75
N TYR A 323 5.36 26.14 -15.53
CA TYR A 323 5.46 26.77 -14.22
C TYR A 323 4.52 27.97 -14.17
N HIS A 324 3.47 27.88 -13.36
CA HIS A 324 2.48 28.95 -13.16
C HIS A 324 2.97 30.08 -12.22
N GLY A 325 4.24 30.01 -11.79
CA GLY A 325 4.93 31.02 -10.99
C GLY A 325 6.16 31.58 -11.69
N PRO A 326 6.99 32.40 -11.01
CA PRO A 326 8.19 32.97 -11.61
C PRO A 326 9.18 31.89 -12.11
N VAL A 327 9.42 31.85 -13.42
CA VAL A 327 10.31 30.85 -14.07
C VAL A 327 11.71 30.82 -13.47
N ARG A 328 12.21 31.96 -12.96
CA ARG A 328 13.52 32.06 -12.29
C ARG A 328 13.70 31.14 -11.08
N ASP A 329 12.60 30.66 -10.49
CA ASP A 329 12.61 29.75 -9.34
C ASP A 329 12.41 28.28 -9.74
N ALA A 330 12.24 27.98 -11.03
CA ALA A 330 11.98 26.62 -11.54
C ALA A 330 13.07 25.61 -11.12
N ASP A 331 14.33 26.02 -11.13
CA ASP A 331 15.45 25.14 -10.76
C ASP A 331 15.51 24.80 -9.27
N ARG A 332 14.94 25.67 -8.43
CA ARG A 332 14.77 25.39 -7.00
C ARG A 332 13.67 24.35 -6.77
N TYR A 333 12.71 24.30 -7.68
CA TYR A 333 11.59 23.35 -7.63
C TYR A 333 11.98 21.95 -8.14
N LEU A 334 13.02 21.84 -8.98
CA LEU A 334 13.47 20.55 -9.51
C LEU A 334 13.88 19.54 -8.42
N ASP A 335 14.54 19.96 -7.34
CA ASP A 335 14.89 19.03 -6.25
C ASP A 335 13.65 18.43 -5.58
N HIS A 336 12.59 19.24 -5.46
CA HIS A 336 11.30 18.81 -4.94
C HIS A 336 10.62 17.86 -5.92
N LEU A 337 10.54 18.20 -7.20
CA LEU A 337 9.93 17.35 -8.23
C LEU A 337 10.65 16.00 -8.44
N LEU A 338 11.97 15.96 -8.23
CA LEU A 338 12.78 14.75 -8.35
C LEU A 338 12.82 13.93 -7.05
N SER A 339 12.28 14.47 -5.96
CA SER A 339 12.20 13.73 -4.70
C SER A 339 11.07 12.70 -4.77
N PRO A 340 11.34 11.42 -4.48
CA PRO A 340 10.31 10.37 -4.52
C PRO A 340 9.19 10.61 -3.49
N ARG A 341 9.40 11.47 -2.49
CA ARG A 341 8.40 11.80 -1.47
C ARG A 341 7.15 12.47 -2.02
N PHE A 342 7.31 13.24 -3.10
CA PHE A 342 6.24 14.04 -3.65
C PHE A 342 5.63 13.41 -4.90
N GLY A 343 6.14 12.26 -5.35
CA GLY A 343 5.66 11.68 -6.58
C GLY A 343 6.64 10.74 -7.27
N ARG A 344 6.31 10.47 -8.53
CA ARG A 344 7.10 9.68 -9.48
C ARG A 344 7.49 10.54 -10.67
N THR A 345 8.79 10.69 -10.91
CA THR A 345 9.30 11.31 -12.14
C THR A 345 9.77 10.28 -13.17
N LEU A 346 9.42 10.52 -14.43
CA LEU A 346 9.97 9.87 -15.62
C LEU A 346 10.86 10.86 -16.37
N ALA A 347 11.99 10.39 -16.86
CA ALA A 347 12.87 11.13 -17.74
C ALA A 347 12.95 10.45 -19.11
N VAL A 348 13.07 11.26 -20.15
CA VAL A 348 13.33 10.83 -21.52
C VAL A 348 14.73 11.25 -21.89
N GLN A 349 15.50 10.29 -22.39
CA GLN A 349 16.86 10.51 -22.84
C GLN A 349 16.99 10.13 -24.31
N THR A 350 17.86 10.84 -25.01
CA THR A 350 18.33 10.44 -26.35
C THR A 350 19.31 9.28 -26.24
N ALA A 351 19.64 8.64 -27.37
CA ALA A 351 20.68 7.60 -27.44
C ALA A 351 22.06 8.05 -26.89
N SER A 352 22.36 9.35 -26.82
CA SER A 352 23.60 9.87 -26.22
C SER A 352 23.51 10.06 -24.70
N GLY A 353 22.40 9.68 -24.06
CA GLY A 353 22.14 9.89 -22.64
C GLY A 353 21.68 11.32 -22.28
N ARG A 354 21.52 12.21 -23.29
CA ARG A 354 21.03 13.58 -23.05
C ARG A 354 19.55 13.58 -22.70
N LEU A 355 19.19 14.15 -21.55
CA LEU A 355 17.82 14.31 -21.08
C LEU A 355 17.08 15.40 -21.90
N VAL A 356 15.91 15.06 -22.45
CA VAL A 356 15.12 15.93 -23.36
C VAL A 356 13.66 16.12 -22.96
N ALA A 357 13.15 15.32 -22.02
CA ALA A 357 11.85 15.56 -21.40
C ALA A 357 11.79 15.02 -19.97
N LEU A 358 10.90 15.61 -19.18
CA LEU A 358 10.50 15.18 -17.84
C LEU A 358 8.98 15.07 -17.76
N GLY A 359 8.51 14.04 -17.08
CA GLY A 359 7.12 13.88 -16.70
C GLY A 359 7.02 13.58 -15.22
N HIS A 360 6.13 14.27 -14.51
CA HIS A 360 5.95 14.14 -13.07
C HIS A 360 4.52 13.71 -12.78
N LEU A 361 4.39 12.69 -11.94
CA LEU A 361 3.15 12.29 -11.28
C LEU A 361 3.30 12.65 -9.81
N LEU A 362 2.57 13.65 -9.32
CA LEU A 362 2.74 14.23 -7.99
C LEU A 362 1.59 13.84 -7.07
N TRP A 363 1.91 13.58 -5.80
CA TRP A 363 0.94 13.30 -4.75
C TRP A 363 0.39 14.63 -4.21
N ASP A 364 -0.90 14.88 -4.39
CA ASP A 364 -1.58 16.06 -3.83
C ASP A 364 -2.79 15.63 -2.98
N GLY A 365 -2.56 15.42 -1.68
CA GLY A 365 -3.59 14.92 -0.78
C GLY A 365 -4.11 13.54 -1.19
N ASP A 366 -5.39 13.46 -1.54
CA ASP A 366 -6.06 12.29 -2.09
C ASP A 366 -6.12 12.27 -3.62
N GLU A 367 -5.73 13.36 -4.28
CA GLU A 367 -5.65 13.50 -5.71
C GLU A 367 -4.21 13.29 -6.24
N THR A 368 -4.05 13.32 -7.56
CA THR A 368 -2.76 13.09 -8.21
C THR A 368 -2.59 14.03 -9.40
N GLU A 369 -1.58 14.87 -9.35
CA GLU A 369 -1.28 15.84 -10.40
C GLU A 369 -0.32 15.24 -11.44
N VAL A 370 -0.51 15.55 -12.72
CA VAL A 370 0.46 15.28 -13.77
C VAL A 370 0.99 16.56 -14.39
N ALA A 371 2.31 16.64 -14.54
CA ALA A 371 2.98 17.76 -15.18
C ALA A 371 4.09 17.29 -16.12
N LEU A 372 4.19 17.91 -17.30
CA LEU A 372 5.10 17.51 -18.36
C LEU A 372 5.95 18.69 -18.82
N LEU A 373 7.21 18.42 -19.14
CA LEU A 373 8.13 19.36 -19.76
C LEU A 373 8.90 18.64 -20.87
N VAL A 374 8.85 19.16 -22.09
CA VAL A 374 9.56 18.63 -23.26
C VAL A 374 10.37 19.77 -23.88
N GLU A 375 11.67 19.56 -24.07
CA GLU A 375 12.57 20.51 -24.74
C GLU A 375 12.00 20.91 -26.10
N ASP A 376 12.07 22.19 -26.46
CA ASP A 376 11.41 22.79 -27.62
C ASP A 376 11.64 22.01 -28.93
N ASP A 377 12.88 21.60 -29.19
CA ASP A 377 13.27 20.83 -30.40
C ASP A 377 12.68 19.42 -30.45
N TRP A 378 12.23 18.88 -29.32
CA TRP A 378 11.68 17.54 -29.16
C TRP A 378 10.16 17.53 -29.06
N GLN A 379 9.52 18.70 -29.06
CA GLN A 379 8.06 18.81 -29.03
C GLN A 379 7.42 18.35 -30.35
N ARG A 380 6.14 17.98 -30.29
CA ARG A 380 5.33 17.47 -31.42
C ARG A 380 5.83 16.16 -32.04
N ARG A 381 6.66 15.40 -31.31
CA ARG A 381 7.16 14.07 -31.71
C ARG A 381 6.48 12.91 -30.96
N GLY A 382 5.40 13.16 -30.22
CA GLY A 382 4.68 12.16 -29.42
C GLY A 382 5.22 11.93 -28.00
N ILE A 383 6.37 12.50 -27.63
CA ILE A 383 7.00 12.30 -26.31
C ILE A 383 6.09 12.68 -25.14
N GLY A 384 5.38 13.80 -25.23
CA GLY A 384 4.47 14.24 -24.17
C GLY A 384 3.33 13.24 -23.93
N SER A 385 2.72 12.73 -24.99
CA SER A 385 1.65 11.72 -24.93
C SER A 385 2.17 10.39 -24.36
N GLU A 386 3.36 9.97 -24.77
CA GLU A 386 4.00 8.75 -24.26
C GLU A 386 4.29 8.85 -22.76
N LEU A 387 4.86 9.98 -22.31
CA LEU A 387 5.07 10.23 -20.87
C LEU A 387 3.75 10.23 -20.12
N LEU A 388 2.73 10.91 -20.64
CA LEU A 388 1.42 10.99 -19.99
C LEU A 388 0.79 9.61 -19.81
N GLY A 389 0.78 8.78 -20.87
CA GLY A 389 0.24 7.42 -20.79
C GLY A 389 0.96 6.56 -19.73
N ARG A 390 2.28 6.67 -19.63
CA ARG A 390 3.07 5.97 -18.62
C ARG A 390 2.83 6.48 -17.20
N LEU A 391 2.69 7.79 -17.02
CA LEU A 391 2.35 8.37 -15.71
C LEU A 391 0.95 7.95 -15.26
N VAL A 392 0.00 7.88 -16.19
CA VAL A 392 -1.34 7.34 -15.95
C VAL A 392 -1.28 5.86 -15.54
N ALA A 393 -0.48 5.03 -16.23
CA ALA A 393 -0.27 3.64 -15.83
C ALA A 393 0.31 3.52 -14.40
N LEU A 394 1.29 4.37 -14.06
CA LEU A 394 1.85 4.44 -12.70
C LEU A 394 0.81 4.89 -11.66
N ALA A 395 -0.15 5.75 -12.03
CA ALA A 395 -1.24 6.18 -11.16
C ALA A 395 -2.26 5.05 -10.93
N VAL A 396 -2.57 4.27 -11.97
CA VAL A 396 -3.42 3.07 -11.85
C VAL A 396 -2.76 2.03 -10.94
N GLU A 397 -1.46 1.76 -11.11
CA GLU A 397 -0.71 0.86 -10.22
C GLU A 397 -0.65 1.36 -8.77
N ALA A 398 -0.68 2.68 -8.56
CA ALA A 398 -0.77 3.31 -7.26
C ALA A 398 -2.16 3.23 -6.63
N GLY A 399 -3.19 2.84 -7.39
CA GLY A 399 -4.58 2.81 -6.94
C GLY A 399 -5.20 4.22 -6.83
N CYS A 400 -4.79 5.15 -7.69
CA CYS A 400 -5.40 6.48 -7.78
C CYS A 400 -6.73 6.41 -8.55
N GLU A 401 -7.71 7.20 -8.13
CA GLU A 401 -9.04 7.26 -8.80
C GLU A 401 -9.05 8.21 -10.01
N SER A 402 -8.18 9.22 -9.99
CA SER A 402 -8.07 10.22 -11.04
C SER A 402 -6.68 10.82 -11.09
N VAL A 403 -6.36 11.39 -12.25
CA VAL A 403 -5.18 12.22 -12.46
C VAL A 403 -5.63 13.54 -13.07
N TYR A 404 -5.14 14.67 -12.56
CA TYR A 404 -5.45 15.98 -13.12
C TYR A 404 -4.19 16.72 -13.59
N ALA A 405 -4.37 17.64 -14.53
CA ALA A 405 -3.31 18.53 -14.99
C ALA A 405 -3.79 19.98 -14.84
N VAL A 406 -2.98 20.82 -14.20
CA VAL A 406 -3.18 22.27 -14.15
C VAL A 406 -2.39 22.93 -15.27
N THR A 407 -3.07 23.60 -16.20
CA THR A 407 -2.43 24.24 -17.34
C THR A 407 -3.09 25.55 -17.72
N GLN A 408 -2.51 26.31 -18.64
CA GLN A 408 -3.15 27.51 -19.19
C GLN A 408 -4.16 27.10 -20.27
N ALA A 409 -5.32 27.77 -20.34
CA ALA A 409 -6.37 27.42 -21.29
C ALA A 409 -5.91 27.43 -22.78
N HIS A 410 -4.85 28.18 -23.09
CA HIS A 410 -4.26 28.24 -24.43
C HIS A 410 -3.15 27.21 -24.68
N ASN A 411 -2.83 26.34 -23.71
CA ASN A 411 -1.87 25.25 -23.87
C ASN A 411 -2.51 24.07 -24.62
N THR A 412 -2.62 24.22 -25.94
CA THR A 412 -3.22 23.20 -26.81
C THR A 412 -2.48 21.87 -26.80
N GLY A 413 -1.17 21.87 -26.51
CA GLY A 413 -0.38 20.64 -26.40
C GLY A 413 -0.82 19.75 -25.24
N MET A 414 -1.00 20.32 -24.04
CA MET A 414 -1.50 19.57 -22.88
C MET A 414 -2.94 19.09 -23.08
N VAL A 415 -3.81 19.95 -23.63
CA VAL A 415 -5.21 19.57 -23.94
C VAL A 415 -5.26 18.40 -24.93
N ALA A 416 -4.43 18.41 -25.97
CA ALA A 416 -4.35 17.33 -26.94
C ALA A 416 -3.80 16.04 -26.31
N ALA A 417 -2.77 16.14 -25.46
CA ALA A 417 -2.22 15.00 -24.75
C ALA A 417 -3.27 14.33 -23.83
N MET A 418 -3.99 15.12 -23.03
CA MET A 418 -5.05 14.61 -22.15
C MET A 418 -6.18 13.96 -22.94
N ARG A 419 -6.62 14.55 -24.06
CA ARG A 419 -7.64 13.93 -24.94
C ARG A 419 -7.16 12.61 -25.55
N GLY A 420 -5.87 12.50 -25.85
CA GLY A 420 -5.27 11.27 -26.38
C GLY A 420 -5.23 10.10 -25.39
N LEU A 421 -5.57 10.31 -24.11
CA LEU A 421 -5.74 9.22 -23.15
C LEU A 421 -7.00 8.38 -23.40
N GLU A 422 -7.98 8.91 -24.14
CA GLU A 422 -9.27 8.26 -24.40
C GLU A 422 -10.04 7.87 -23.12
N LEU A 423 -9.79 8.60 -22.02
CA LEU A 423 -10.49 8.47 -20.74
C LEU A 423 -11.59 9.54 -20.60
N PRO A 424 -12.58 9.35 -19.70
CA PRO A 424 -13.51 10.41 -19.34
C PRO A 424 -12.76 11.62 -18.75
N LEU A 425 -12.97 12.80 -19.35
CA LEU A 425 -12.32 14.04 -18.97
C LEU A 425 -13.32 15.08 -18.45
N ASP A 426 -13.03 15.64 -17.29
CA ASP A 426 -13.70 16.83 -16.76
C ASP A 426 -12.81 18.06 -16.96
N TYR A 427 -13.44 19.21 -17.26
CA TYR A 427 -12.75 20.48 -17.52
C TYR A 427 -13.28 21.56 -16.58
N GLN A 428 -12.38 22.23 -15.86
CA GLN A 428 -12.69 23.40 -15.04
C GLN A 428 -11.81 24.57 -15.47
N ILE A 429 -12.41 25.74 -15.73
CA ILE A 429 -11.70 26.93 -16.19
C ILE A 429 -11.95 28.08 -15.22
N GLU A 430 -10.88 28.66 -14.70
CA GLU A 430 -10.93 29.82 -13.81
C GLU A 430 -9.76 30.77 -14.12
N GLU A 431 -10.07 32.05 -14.38
CA GLU A 431 -9.09 33.12 -14.64
C GLU A 431 -8.01 32.80 -15.70
N GLY A 432 -8.35 31.97 -16.70
CA GLY A 432 -7.42 31.56 -17.77
C GLY A 432 -6.56 30.32 -17.44
N THR A 433 -6.67 29.82 -16.21
CA THR A 433 -6.19 28.49 -15.80
C THR A 433 -7.24 27.44 -16.17
N LEU A 434 -6.78 26.29 -16.64
CA LEU A 434 -7.56 25.13 -17.03
C LEU A 434 -7.08 23.93 -16.21
N VAL A 435 -7.98 23.33 -15.45
CA VAL A 435 -7.79 22.02 -14.81
C VAL A 435 -8.48 20.97 -15.67
N ILE A 436 -7.73 19.95 -16.08
CA ILE A 436 -8.25 18.80 -16.84
C ILE A 436 -8.10 17.57 -15.96
N THR A 437 -9.19 16.92 -15.61
CA THR A 437 -9.18 15.72 -14.76
C THR A 437 -9.57 14.50 -15.56
N ALA A 438 -8.71 13.49 -15.61
CA ALA A 438 -8.99 12.18 -16.18
C ALA A 438 -9.42 11.21 -15.07
N ARG A 439 -10.61 10.62 -15.19
CA ARG A 439 -11.07 9.55 -14.28
C ARG A 439 -10.41 8.24 -14.70
N LEU A 440 -9.71 7.62 -13.76
CA LEU A 440 -9.10 6.30 -13.97
C LEU A 440 -10.16 5.25 -13.66
N GLU A 441 -10.52 4.42 -14.64
CA GLU A 441 -11.35 3.27 -14.34
C GLU A 441 -10.56 2.36 -13.39
N SER A 442 -11.05 2.22 -12.15
CA SER A 442 -10.61 1.19 -11.22
C SER A 442 -11.09 -0.16 -11.73
N SER A 443 -10.54 -0.60 -12.86
CA SER A 443 -10.67 -2.00 -13.26
C SER A 443 -10.03 -2.83 -12.14
N PRO A 444 -10.72 -3.82 -11.56
CA PRO A 444 -10.14 -4.65 -10.52
C PRO A 444 -8.90 -5.33 -11.10
N VAL A 445 -7.72 -4.81 -10.75
CA VAL A 445 -6.45 -5.39 -11.16
C VAL A 445 -6.37 -6.75 -10.46
N ARG A 446 -6.70 -7.80 -11.21
CA ARG A 446 -6.34 -9.16 -10.84
C ARG A 446 -4.81 -9.18 -10.85
N SER A 447 -4.21 -8.98 -9.68
CA SER A 447 -2.76 -9.09 -9.48
C SER A 447 -2.36 -10.54 -9.72
N LEU A 448 -2.18 -10.92 -10.98
CA LEU A 448 -1.59 -12.20 -11.34
C LEU A 448 -0.10 -12.13 -10.96
N PRO A 449 0.39 -13.00 -10.07
CA PRO A 449 1.79 -13.01 -9.69
C PRO A 449 2.73 -13.18 -10.91
N PRO A 450 3.99 -12.70 -10.83
CA PRO A 450 4.91 -12.58 -11.98
C PRO A 450 5.15 -13.85 -12.79
N TYR A 451 4.89 -15.04 -12.22
CA TYR A 451 5.07 -16.32 -12.92
C TYR A 451 3.94 -16.64 -13.91
N GLU A 452 2.74 -16.05 -13.77
CA GLU A 452 1.63 -16.27 -14.70
C GLU A 452 1.71 -15.37 -15.95
N ARG A 453 2.46 -14.25 -15.89
CA ARG A 453 2.74 -13.42 -17.07
C ARG A 453 3.66 -14.11 -18.08
N ALA A 454 4.50 -15.03 -17.63
CA ALA A 454 5.43 -15.77 -18.48
C ALA A 454 4.74 -16.86 -19.32
N GLU A 455 3.54 -17.32 -18.92
CA GLU A 455 2.82 -18.37 -19.65
C GLU A 455 1.89 -17.82 -20.75
N GLN A 456 1.53 -16.54 -20.72
CA GLN A 456 0.67 -15.92 -21.74
C GLN A 456 1.41 -15.44 -22.99
N THR A 457 2.73 -15.24 -22.93
CA THR A 457 3.57 -14.94 -24.10
C THR A 457 4.07 -16.20 -24.83
N GLY A 458 3.63 -17.39 -24.41
CA GLY A 458 4.04 -18.68 -24.96
C GLY A 458 2.90 -19.48 -25.61
N ARG A 459 1.98 -18.84 -26.34
CA ARG A 459 1.02 -19.54 -27.20
C ARG A 459 0.87 -18.89 -28.56
#